data_AF-A0A7X6KUF2-F1
#
_entry.id   AF-A0A7X6KUF2-F1
#
_cell.length_a   1.000
_cell.length_b   1.000
_cell.length_c   1.000
_cell.angle_alpha   90.00
_cell.angle_beta   90.00
_cell.angle_gamma   90.00
#
_symmetry.space_group_name_H-M   'P 1'
#
loop_
_entity.id
_entity.type
_entity.pdbx_description
1 polymer ?
#
loop_
_entity_poly.entity_id
_entity_poly.type
_entity_poly.pdbx_seq_one_letter_code
_entity_poly.pdbx_strand_id
1 'polypeptide(L)'
;MSLHASERETTVSSTDDAAEVRIWSAQRRHIGRMRRHPSFTEVRSGFHDGSEWAEFTIPADQWNPASGAKRKSGLSDEQKRAAAERLRAGRTS
;
A
#
# COMPACT_ATOMS: atom_id res chain seq x y z
N MET A 1 5.75 20.71 13.08
CA MET A 1 4.56 20.08 13.70
C MET A 1 4.08 19.00 12.75
N SER A 2 3.97 17.74 13.17
CA SER A 2 3.60 16.67 12.23
C SER A 2 2.16 16.84 11.70
N LEU A 3 1.91 16.57 10.42
CA LEU A 3 0.57 16.59 9.83
C LEU A 3 -0.42 15.74 10.65
N HIS A 4 -1.61 16.28 10.88
CA HIS A 4 -2.71 15.55 11.49
C HIS A 4 -3.16 14.38 10.60
N ALA A 5 -3.82 13.38 11.18
CA ALA A 5 -4.20 12.17 10.43
C ALA A 5 -5.14 12.48 9.25
N SER A 6 -5.98 13.50 9.38
CA SER A 6 -6.88 14.00 8.33
C SER A 6 -6.17 14.74 7.20
N GLU A 7 -4.97 15.26 7.44
CA GLU A 7 -4.18 16.01 6.45
C GLU A 7 -3.26 15.08 5.64
N ARG A 8 -3.08 13.84 6.08
CA ARG A 8 -2.26 12.84 5.39
C ARG A 8 -3.10 12.13 4.34
N GLU A 9 -2.94 12.52 3.10
CA GLU A 9 -3.65 11.90 1.98
C GLU A 9 -2.78 10.93 1.16
N THR A 10 -3.44 10.23 0.25
CA THR A 10 -2.80 9.47 -0.83
C THR A 10 -3.54 9.81 -2.10
N THR A 11 -2.81 10.29 -3.10
CA THR A 11 -3.34 10.72 -4.39
C THR A 11 -2.78 9.80 -5.45
N VAL A 12 -3.65 9.26 -6.28
CA VAL A 12 -3.29 8.37 -7.38
C VAL A 12 -3.72 9.02 -8.68
N SER A 13 -2.78 9.16 -9.62
CA SER A 13 -2.99 9.77 -10.92
C SER A 13 -2.66 8.76 -12.01
N SER A 14 -3.63 8.49 -12.87
CA SER A 14 -3.52 7.64 -14.05
C SER A 14 -4.39 8.22 -15.16
N THR A 15 -3.94 8.13 -16.40
CA THR A 15 -4.74 8.37 -17.60
C THR A 15 -4.81 7.07 -18.42
N ASP A 16 -5.79 6.94 -19.31
CA ASP A 16 -5.97 5.72 -20.12
C ASP A 16 -4.80 5.41 -21.05
N ASP A 17 -4.00 6.43 -21.39
CA ASP A 17 -2.82 6.34 -22.26
C ASP A 17 -1.48 6.38 -21.50
N ALA A 18 -1.50 6.52 -20.17
CA ALA A 18 -0.28 6.57 -19.38
C ALA A 18 0.38 5.19 -19.30
N ALA A 19 1.68 5.13 -19.56
CA ALA A 19 2.48 3.92 -19.36
C ALA A 19 2.66 3.57 -17.87
N GLU A 20 2.55 4.56 -16.98
CA GLU A 20 2.74 4.41 -15.55
C GLU A 20 1.69 5.17 -14.75
N VAL A 21 1.32 4.60 -13.60
CA VAL A 21 0.50 5.26 -12.58
C VAL A 21 1.42 5.98 -11.60
N ARG A 22 1.10 7.24 -11.30
CA ARG A 22 1.85 8.05 -10.32
C ARG A 22 1.08 8.09 -9.01
N ILE A 23 1.77 7.81 -7.91
CA ILE A 23 1.16 7.74 -6.57
C ILE A 23 1.94 8.64 -5.63
N TRP A 24 1.29 9.66 -5.08
CA TRP A 24 1.83 10.48 -4.00
C TRP A 24 1.16 10.09 -2.68
N SER A 25 1.92 10.03 -1.58
CA SER A 25 1.35 9.72 -0.26
C SER A 25 2.11 10.41 0.86
N ALA A 26 1.36 10.96 1.82
CA ALA A 26 1.85 11.35 3.16
C ALA A 26 1.44 10.33 4.24
N GLN A 27 0.90 9.17 3.85
CA GLN A 27 0.46 8.13 4.77
C GLN A 27 1.56 7.09 4.97
N ARG A 28 2.27 7.16 6.11
CA ARG A 28 3.38 6.25 6.48
C ARG A 28 3.10 4.76 6.24
N ARG A 29 1.86 4.31 6.47
CA ARG A 29 1.45 2.91 6.23
C ARG A 29 1.50 2.53 4.75
N HIS A 30 1.08 3.42 3.85
CA HIS A 30 1.10 3.18 2.41
C HIS A 30 2.53 3.28 1.89
N ILE A 31 3.27 4.32 2.30
CA ILE A 31 4.70 4.51 1.98
C ILE A 31 5.49 3.24 2.33
N GLY A 32 5.38 2.76 3.58
CA GLY A 32 6.10 1.58 4.02
C GLY A 32 5.70 0.28 3.30
N ARG A 33 4.47 0.20 2.76
CA ARG A 33 4.04 -0.95 1.94
C ARG A 33 4.57 -0.87 0.51
N MET A 34 4.51 0.30 -0.11
CA MET A 34 5.02 0.52 -1.47
C MET A 34 6.53 0.27 -1.53
N ARG A 35 7.30 0.78 -0.56
CA ARG A 35 8.75 0.51 -0.46
C ARG A 35 9.14 -0.96 -0.35
N ARG A 36 8.24 -1.80 0.17
CA ARG A 36 8.49 -3.25 0.35
C ARG A 36 7.98 -4.07 -0.82
N HIS A 37 7.22 -3.47 -1.73
CA HIS A 37 6.54 -4.18 -2.79
C HIS A 37 7.28 -3.96 -4.11
N PRO A 38 7.75 -5.02 -4.78
CA PRO A 38 8.70 -4.90 -5.90
C PRO A 38 8.13 -4.20 -7.14
N SER A 39 6.80 -4.16 -7.31
CA SER A 39 6.18 -3.47 -8.44
C SER A 39 6.18 -1.94 -8.35
N PHE A 40 6.53 -1.35 -7.20
CA PHE A 40 6.57 0.11 -7.04
C PHE A 40 8.00 0.60 -7.08
N THR A 41 8.21 1.70 -7.80
CA THR A 41 9.48 2.43 -7.83
C THR A 41 9.31 3.76 -7.10
N GLU A 42 10.11 4.02 -6.07
CA GLU A 42 10.12 5.33 -5.41
C GLU A 42 10.84 6.33 -6.32
N VAL A 43 10.16 7.44 -6.66
CA VAL A 43 10.75 8.48 -7.51
C VAL A 43 11.22 9.68 -6.70
N ARG A 44 10.52 10.03 -5.61
CA ARG A 44 10.86 11.15 -4.73
C ARG A 44 10.36 10.87 -3.31
N SER A 45 11.02 11.46 -2.32
CA SER A 45 10.54 11.46 -0.95
C SER A 45 11.08 12.66 -0.17
N GLY A 46 10.47 12.93 0.97
CA GLY A 46 10.88 14.01 1.84
C GLY A 46 10.06 14.09 3.11
N PHE A 47 10.24 15.20 3.82
CA PHE A 47 9.51 15.51 5.03
C PHE A 47 8.87 16.88 4.90
N HIS A 48 7.63 16.99 5.38
CA HIS A 48 6.93 18.26 5.55
C HIS A 48 6.49 18.35 7.01
N ASP A 49 7.04 19.33 7.73
CA ASP A 49 6.82 19.58 9.16
C ASP A 49 6.99 18.36 10.09
N GLY A 50 7.79 17.39 9.69
CA GLY A 50 8.04 16.14 10.44
C GLY A 50 7.09 14.99 10.07
N SER A 51 6.25 15.16 9.04
CA SER A 51 5.53 14.08 8.38
C SER A 51 6.24 13.67 7.09
N GLU A 52 6.45 12.37 6.93
CA GLU A 52 7.07 11.80 5.73
C GLU A 52 6.06 11.81 4.57
N TRP A 53 6.54 12.19 3.38
CA TRP A 53 5.84 11.99 2.12
C TRP A 53 6.75 11.26 1.12
N ALA A 54 6.14 10.54 0.19
CA ALA A 54 6.83 9.90 -0.92
C ALA A 54 5.95 9.81 -2.16
N GLU A 55 6.61 9.81 -3.32
CA GLU A 55 6.03 9.65 -4.64
C GLU A 55 6.59 8.37 -5.28
N PHE A 56 5.72 7.59 -5.89
CA PHE A 56 6.02 6.30 -6.50
C PHE A 56 5.45 6.22 -7.91
N THR A 57 6.05 5.39 -8.75
CA THR A 57 5.48 4.92 -10.01
C THR A 57 5.27 3.40 -10.00
N ILE A 58 4.30 2.94 -10.78
CA ILE A 58 4.06 1.52 -11.09
C ILE A 58 3.61 1.43 -12.56
N PRO A 59 4.09 0.44 -13.34
CA PRO A 59 3.60 0.21 -14.69
C PRO A 59 2.06 0.07 -14.72
N ALA A 60 1.41 0.70 -15.69
CA ALA A 60 -0.05 0.76 -15.75
C ALA A 60 -0.69 -0.63 -15.89
N ASP A 61 -0.03 -1.57 -16.56
CA ASP A 61 -0.46 -2.97 -16.69
C ASP A 61 -0.40 -3.76 -15.37
N GLN A 62 0.34 -3.27 -14.38
CA GLN A 62 0.47 -3.88 -13.05
C GLN A 62 -0.42 -3.24 -11.99
N TRP A 63 -1.22 -2.22 -12.36
CA TRP A 63 -2.09 -1.51 -11.44
C TRP A 63 -3.52 -1.42 -11.97
N ASN A 64 -4.50 -1.60 -11.08
CA ASN A 64 -5.88 -1.18 -11.36
C ASN A 64 -6.59 -0.78 -10.05
N PRO A 65 -7.52 0.19 -10.08
CA PRO A 65 -8.21 0.68 -8.88
C PRO A 65 -8.95 -0.44 -8.12
N ALA A 66 -9.51 -1.41 -8.85
CA ALA A 66 -10.30 -2.50 -8.26
C ALA A 66 -9.44 -3.45 -7.40
N SER A 67 -8.19 -3.70 -7.78
CA SER A 67 -7.24 -4.53 -7.03
C SER A 67 -6.79 -3.87 -5.73
N GLY A 68 -6.88 -2.54 -5.64
CA GLY A 68 -6.65 -1.79 -4.42
C GLY A 68 -7.74 -1.98 -3.35
N ALA A 69 -8.93 -2.47 -3.75
CA ALA A 69 -9.95 -2.85 -2.80
C ALA A 69 -9.50 -4.07 -2.00
N LYS A 70 -9.66 -4.02 -0.68
CA LYS A 70 -9.43 -5.19 0.16
C LYS A 70 -10.31 -6.34 -0.34
N ARG A 71 -9.68 -7.44 -0.75
CA ARG A 71 -10.42 -8.66 -1.05
C ARG A 71 -11.28 -9.02 0.15
N LYS A 72 -12.59 -9.20 -0.06
CA LYS A 72 -13.45 -9.79 0.96
C LYS A 72 -12.98 -11.23 1.13
N SER A 73 -12.47 -11.57 2.31
CA SER A 73 -12.09 -12.94 2.62
C SER A 73 -13.34 -13.81 2.55
N GLY A 74 -13.40 -14.72 1.60
CA GLY A 74 -14.45 -15.75 1.51
C GLY A 74 -14.24 -16.90 2.49
N LEU A 75 -13.26 -16.80 3.39
CA LEU A 75 -12.98 -17.85 4.36
C LEU A 75 -14.07 -17.88 5.44
N SER A 76 -14.59 -19.08 5.69
CA SER A 76 -15.42 -19.32 6.87
C SER A 76 -14.61 -19.12 8.15
N ASP A 77 -15.28 -18.93 9.28
CA ASP A 77 -14.59 -18.73 10.56
C ASP A 77 -13.77 -19.96 10.97
N GLU A 78 -14.18 -21.15 10.55
CA GLU A 78 -13.41 -22.38 10.70
C GLU A 78 -12.11 -22.35 9.90
N GLN A 79 -12.17 -21.91 8.64
CA GLN A 79 -10.98 -21.78 7.79
C GLN A 79 -10.01 -20.70 8.32
N LYS A 80 -10.54 -19.61 8.90
CA LYS A 80 -9.72 -18.59 9.58
C LYS A 80 -9.02 -19.17 10.81
N ARG A 81 -9.70 -19.98 11.64
CA ARG A 81 -9.10 -20.64 12.80
C ARG A 81 -8.00 -21.62 12.39
N ALA A 82 -8.27 -22.48 11.42
CA ALA A 82 -7.28 -23.43 10.92
C ALA A 82 -6.03 -22.73 10.35
N ALA A 83 -6.20 -21.60 9.64
CA ALA A 83 -5.09 -20.79 9.17
C ALA A 83 -4.28 -20.16 10.32
N ALA A 84 -4.96 -19.67 11.36
CA ALA A 84 -4.31 -19.10 12.54
C ALA A 84 -3.52 -20.14 13.34
N GLU A 85 -4.03 -21.37 13.47
CA GLU A 85 -3.34 -22.48 14.14
C GLU A 85 -2.08 -22.91 13.39
N ARG A 86 -2.15 -23.03 12.05
CA ARG A 86 -0.96 -23.30 11.22
C ARG A 86 0.11 -22.23 11.37
N LEU A 87 -0.29 -20.96 11.40
CA LEU A 87 0.61 -19.82 11.61
C LEU A 87 1.24 -19.82 13.01
N ARG A 88 0.53 -20.28 14.05
CA ARG A 88 1.10 -20.43 15.39
C ARG A 88 2.13 -21.57 15.43
N ALA A 89 1.77 -22.72 14.88
CA ALA A 89 2.65 -23.90 14.86
C ALA A 89 3.99 -23.60 14.16
N GLY A 90 3.97 -22.89 13.03
CA GLY A 90 5.18 -22.50 12.29
C GLY A 90 6.00 -21.36 12.90
N ARG A 91 5.55 -20.73 13.99
CA ARG A 91 6.33 -19.70 14.72
C ARG A 91 7.08 -20.26 15.94
N THR A 92 6.71 -21.46 16.35
CA THR A 92 7.32 -22.22 17.45
C THR A 92 8.34 -23.24 16.98
N SER A 93 8.48 -23.45 15.67
CA SER A 93 9.47 -24.31 15.02
C SER A 93 10.68 -23.53 14.52
#